data_AF-A0A2S2QJI2-F1
#
_entry.id   AF-A0A2S2QJI2-F1
#
_cell.length_a   1.000
_cell.length_b   1.000
_cell.length_c   1.000
_cell.angle_alpha   90.00
_cell.angle_beta   90.00
_cell.angle_gamma   90.00
#
_symmetry.space_group_name_H-M   'P 1'
#
loop_
_entity.id
_entity.type
_entity.pdbx_description
1 polymer ?
#
loop_
_entity_poly.entity_id
_entity_poly.type
_entity_poly.pdbx_seq_one_letter_code
_entity_poly.pdbx_strand_id
1 'polypeptide(L)'
;FLNASEIESFKNLAEFYLPHVNKDNSLAELKIWRTKILDNSEVIKTGLDALQLCSSSIYTNLNKLLKILCVLPVSTSTPERTFSTLKRVKTYTRNSMLEDHLNGLTLLAVHKDISITPDEVLDEMSMEPRKLDLIL
;
A
#
# COMPACT_ATOMS: atom_id res chain seq x y z
N PHE A 1 10.15 -16.48 27.36
CA PHE A 1 11.04 -15.34 27.10
C PHE A 1 11.30 -15.27 25.60
N LEU A 2 11.33 -14.08 24.97
CA LEU A 2 11.73 -13.99 23.55
C LEU A 2 13.14 -14.57 23.39
N ASN A 3 13.35 -15.35 22.34
CA ASN A 3 14.68 -15.87 22.04
C ASN A 3 15.59 -14.71 21.62
N ALA A 4 16.88 -14.78 21.97
CA ALA A 4 17.85 -13.75 21.59
C ALA A 4 17.84 -13.47 20.07
N SER A 5 17.63 -14.53 19.27
CA SER A 5 17.47 -14.42 17.82
C SER A 5 16.27 -13.59 17.37
N GLU A 6 15.11 -13.68 18.06
CA GLU A 6 13.90 -12.93 17.67
C GLU A 6 14.07 -11.44 17.94
N ILE A 7 14.78 -11.11 19.03
CA ILE A 7 15.13 -9.74 19.38
C ILE A 7 16.10 -9.14 18.35
N GLU A 8 17.07 -9.93 17.90
CA GLU A 8 18.01 -9.54 16.83
C GLU A 8 17.27 -9.26 15.52
N SER A 9 16.38 -10.17 15.10
CA SER A 9 15.56 -10.00 13.89
C SER A 9 14.67 -8.76 13.97
N PHE A 10 14.06 -8.50 15.13
CA PHE A 10 13.25 -7.30 15.33
C PHE A 10 14.08 -6.02 15.29
N LYS A 11 15.28 -6.03 15.88
CA LYS A 11 16.21 -4.88 15.80
C LYS A 11 16.62 -4.58 14.36
N ASN A 12 16.92 -5.60 13.57
CA ASN A 12 17.24 -5.44 12.15
C ASN A 12 16.05 -4.88 11.37
N LEU A 13 14.83 -5.33 11.70
CA LEU A 13 13.61 -4.80 11.10
C LEU A 13 13.36 -3.33 11.49
N ALA A 14 13.54 -2.98 12.76
CA ALA A 14 13.42 -1.59 13.22
C ALA A 14 14.46 -0.67 12.55
N GLU A 15 15.65 -1.20 12.28
CA GLU A 15 16.72 -0.51 11.57
C GLU A 15 16.41 -0.32 10.08
N PHE A 16 15.78 -1.31 9.43
CA PHE A 16 15.34 -1.19 8.03
C PHE A 16 14.32 -0.06 7.82
N TYR A 17 13.46 0.22 8.81
CA TYR A 17 12.43 1.27 8.73
C TYR A 17 12.85 2.62 9.34
N LEU A 18 14.15 2.86 9.57
CA LEU A 18 14.65 4.19 9.95
C LEU A 18 14.40 5.21 8.82
N PRO A 19 14.05 6.49 9.12
CA PRO A 19 13.93 7.15 10.43
C PRO A 19 12.50 7.07 11.04
N HIS A 20 11.58 6.31 10.45
CA HIS A 20 10.17 6.34 10.83
C HIS A 20 9.87 5.66 12.18
N VAL A 21 10.82 4.87 12.69
CA VAL A 21 10.70 3.99 13.86
C VAL A 21 11.92 4.18 14.76
N ASN A 22 11.70 4.34 16.06
CA ASN A 22 12.78 4.38 17.05
C ASN A 22 13.11 2.97 17.57
N LYS A 23 14.37 2.54 17.43
CA LYS A 23 14.85 1.19 17.76
C LYS A 23 14.71 0.83 19.24
N ASP A 24 15.01 1.77 20.15
CA ASP A 24 15.00 1.50 21.58
C ASP A 24 13.58 1.49 22.15
N ASN A 25 12.74 2.45 21.73
CA ASN A 25 11.35 2.54 22.17
C ASN A 25 10.50 1.39 21.61
N SER A 26 10.73 0.98 20.35
CA SER A 26 9.98 -0.12 19.73
C SER A 26 10.16 -1.46 20.44
N LEU A 27 11.36 -1.74 20.95
CA LEU A 27 11.63 -2.97 21.71
C LEU A 27 10.90 -2.96 23.07
N ALA A 28 10.89 -1.82 23.76
CA ALA A 28 10.19 -1.66 25.03
C ALA A 28 8.66 -1.80 24.83
N GLU A 29 8.11 -1.12 23.82
CA GLU A 29 6.70 -1.23 23.42
C GLU A 29 6.31 -2.68 23.10
N LEU A 30 7.14 -3.41 22.35
CA LEU A 30 6.89 -4.81 21.99
C LEU A 30 6.84 -5.72 23.22
N LYS A 31 7.75 -5.53 24.18
CA LYS A 31 7.76 -6.30 25.43
C LYS A 31 6.48 -6.07 26.22
N ILE A 32 6.08 -4.81 26.40
CA ILE A 32 4.87 -4.44 27.14
C ILE A 32 3.62 -5.00 26.45
N TRP A 33 3.54 -4.84 25.12
CA TRP A 33 2.40 -5.35 24.33
C TRP A 33 2.29 -6.87 24.42
N ARG A 34 3.42 -7.59 24.37
CA ARG A 34 3.43 -9.05 24.55
C ARG A 34 2.95 -9.46 25.93
N THR A 35 3.38 -8.77 26.99
CA THR A 35 2.88 -9.02 28.36
C THR A 35 1.38 -8.80 28.43
N LYS A 36 0.86 -7.72 27.81
CA LYS A 36 -0.58 -7.46 27.74
C LYS A 36 -1.35 -8.59 27.05
N ILE A 37 -0.84 -9.12 25.94
CA ILE A 37 -1.49 -10.24 25.21
C ILE A 37 -1.50 -11.53 26.04
N LEU A 38 -0.38 -11.82 26.72
CA LEU A 38 -0.29 -12.99 27.60
C LEU A 38 -1.27 -12.91 28.78
N ASP A 39 -1.48 -11.71 29.32
CA ASP A 39 -2.36 -11.49 30.47
C ASP A 39 -3.85 -11.49 30.07
N ASN A 40 -4.21 -10.94 28.91
CA ASN A 40 -5.60 -10.84 28.45
C ASN A 40 -6.16 -12.12 27.79
N SER A 41 -5.32 -13.15 27.54
CA SER A 41 -5.71 -14.39 26.84
C SER A 41 -6.39 -14.18 25.47
N GLU A 42 -6.35 -12.97 24.92
CA GLU A 42 -6.96 -12.66 23.62
C GLU A 42 -6.10 -13.24 22.52
N VAL A 43 -6.63 -14.27 21.85
CA VAL A 43 -5.98 -14.90 20.71
C VAL A 43 -6.09 -13.94 19.53
N ILE A 44 -5.01 -13.22 19.25
CA ILE A 44 -4.86 -12.44 18.03
C ILE A 44 -4.80 -13.43 16.86
N LYS A 45 -5.85 -13.45 16.02
CA LYS A 45 -5.94 -14.35 14.85
C LYS A 45 -5.49 -13.66 13.56
N THR A 46 -5.70 -12.34 13.46
CA THR A 46 -5.40 -11.57 12.26
C THR A 46 -4.51 -10.37 12.57
N GLY A 47 -3.68 -9.93 11.60
CA GLY A 47 -2.89 -8.70 11.73
C GLY A 47 -3.74 -7.44 11.95
N LEU A 48 -5.00 -7.46 11.47
CA LEU A 48 -5.96 -6.39 11.70
C LEU A 48 -6.46 -6.34 13.17
N ASP A 49 -6.68 -7.51 13.77
CA ASP A 49 -7.03 -7.62 15.20
C ASP A 49 -5.86 -7.12 16.07
N ALA A 50 -4.64 -7.45 15.66
CA ALA A 50 -3.42 -6.98 16.32
C ALA A 50 -3.32 -5.44 16.28
N LEU A 51 -3.68 -4.84 15.14
CA LEU A 51 -3.68 -3.39 14.98
C LEU A 51 -4.80 -2.72 15.82
N GLN A 52 -5.97 -3.33 15.92
CA GLN A 52 -7.10 -2.82 16.70
C GLN A 52 -6.81 -2.84 18.21
N LEU A 53 -6.15 -3.90 18.70
CA LEU A 53 -5.73 -4.02 20.10
C LEU A 53 -4.55 -3.10 20.44
N CYS A 54 -3.73 -2.77 19.45
CA CYS A 54 -2.56 -1.92 19.59
C CYS A 54 -2.94 -0.44 19.52
N SER A 55 -3.22 0.15 20.69
CA SER A 55 -3.53 1.58 20.81
C SER A 55 -2.37 2.45 20.32
N SER A 56 -2.63 3.30 19.32
CA SER A 56 -1.63 4.21 18.72
C SER A 56 -1.07 5.26 19.68
N SER A 57 -1.70 5.46 20.84
CA SER A 57 -1.26 6.39 21.90
C SER A 57 -0.23 5.79 22.85
N ILE A 58 -0.21 4.46 23.02
CA ILE A 58 0.66 3.76 23.97
C ILE A 58 1.82 3.09 23.22
N TYR A 59 1.56 2.57 22.02
CA TYR A 59 2.53 1.80 21.24
C TYR A 59 2.73 2.43 19.86
N THR A 60 3.23 3.67 19.82
CA THR A 60 3.33 4.46 18.58
C THR A 60 4.24 3.81 17.53
N ASN A 61 5.38 3.26 17.94
CA ASN A 61 6.32 2.62 17.02
C ASN A 61 5.79 1.26 16.57
N LEU A 62 5.25 0.47 17.50
CA LEU A 62 4.65 -0.83 17.17
C LEU A 62 3.44 -0.68 16.24
N ASN A 63 2.58 0.31 16.48
CA ASN A 63 1.40 0.59 15.67
C ASN A 63 1.78 0.98 14.23
N LYS A 64 2.86 1.77 14.05
CA LYS A 64 3.41 2.07 12.72
C LYS A 64 3.91 0.81 12.01
N LEU A 65 4.67 -0.04 12.69
CA LEU A 65 5.12 -1.33 12.14
C LEU A 65 3.95 -2.22 11.74
N LEU A 66 2.93 -2.33 12.60
CA LEU A 66 1.71 -3.10 12.33
C LEU A 66 0.93 -2.53 11.14
N LYS A 67 0.84 -1.21 11.01
CA LYS A 67 0.25 -0.55 9.83
C LYS A 67 1.02 -0.88 8.56
N ILE A 68 2.35 -0.76 8.59
CA ILE A 68 3.19 -1.13 7.45
C ILE A 68 2.98 -2.60 7.10
N LEU A 69 2.92 -3.50 8.09
CA LEU A 69 2.65 -4.92 7.88
C LEU A 69 1.26 -5.16 7.27
N CYS A 70 0.24 -4.41 7.67
CA CYS A 70 -1.13 -4.54 7.13
C CYS A 70 -1.29 -3.90 5.74
N VAL A 71 -0.49 -2.88 5.42
CA VAL A 71 -0.51 -2.17 4.12
C VAL A 71 0.36 -2.87 3.09
N LEU A 72 1.48 -3.44 3.51
CA LEU A 72 2.22 -4.39 2.69
C LEU A 72 1.26 -5.56 2.42
N PRO A 73 1.03 -5.92 1.15
CA PRO A 73 0.05 -6.93 0.80
C PRO A 73 0.50 -8.27 1.36
N VAL A 74 -0.03 -8.65 2.53
CA VAL A 74 -0.12 -10.06 2.94
C VAL A 74 -1.08 -10.78 2.00
N SER A 75 -2.04 -10.04 1.42
CA SER A 75 -2.96 -10.48 0.37
C SER A 75 -2.57 -9.93 -1.00
N THR A 76 -2.19 -10.82 -1.91
CA THR A 76 -1.84 -10.54 -3.31
C THR A 76 -3.00 -10.01 -4.18
N SER A 77 -4.18 -9.78 -3.60
CA SER A 77 -5.41 -9.60 -4.37
C SER A 77 -5.54 -8.22 -5.06
N THR A 78 -4.99 -7.15 -4.48
CA THR A 78 -5.07 -5.81 -5.11
C THR A 78 -4.22 -5.70 -6.38
N PRO A 79 -2.96 -6.18 -6.42
CA PRO A 79 -2.19 -6.30 -7.66
C PRO A 79 -2.87 -7.22 -8.68
N GLU A 80 -3.50 -8.32 -8.26
CA GLU A 80 -4.16 -9.26 -9.19
C GLU A 80 -5.30 -8.58 -10.00
N ARG A 81 -6.08 -7.69 -9.37
CA ARG A 81 -7.13 -6.93 -10.08
C ARG A 81 -6.56 -5.98 -11.12
N THR A 82 -5.48 -5.26 -10.80
CA THR A 82 -4.84 -4.33 -11.74
C THR A 82 -4.13 -5.08 -12.88
N PHE A 83 -3.39 -6.15 -12.58
CA PHE A 83 -2.75 -7.00 -13.59
C PHE A 83 -3.76 -7.73 -14.48
N SER A 84 -4.86 -8.23 -13.93
CA SER A 84 -5.94 -8.86 -14.72
C SER A 84 -6.61 -7.85 -15.65
N THR A 85 -6.84 -6.62 -15.16
CA THR A 85 -7.40 -5.53 -15.97
C THR A 85 -6.44 -5.11 -17.07
N LEU A 86 -5.15 -4.91 -16.77
CA LEU A 86 -4.08 -4.62 -17.73
C LEU A 86 -4.00 -5.69 -18.82
N LYS A 87 -4.01 -6.97 -18.42
CA LYS A 87 -4.02 -8.11 -19.34
C LYS A 87 -5.24 -8.06 -20.25
N ARG A 88 -6.44 -7.81 -19.71
CA ARG A 88 -7.68 -7.68 -20.48
C ARG A 88 -7.64 -6.51 -21.46
N VAL A 89 -7.17 -5.34 -21.03
CA VAL A 89 -7.01 -4.15 -21.89
C VAL A 89 -6.06 -4.48 -23.05
N LYS A 90 -4.87 -5.01 -22.74
CA LYS A 90 -3.87 -5.40 -23.76
C LYS A 90 -4.37 -6.45 -24.74
N THR A 91 -5.12 -7.45 -24.28
CA THR A 91 -5.74 -8.47 -25.15
C THR A 91 -6.83 -7.87 -26.03
N TYR A 92 -7.66 -6.97 -25.49
CA TYR A 92 -8.76 -6.34 -26.21
C TYR A 92 -8.26 -5.39 -27.31
N THR A 93 -7.23 -4.58 -27.03
CA THR A 93 -6.70 -3.62 -28.01
C THR A 93 -5.79 -4.24 -29.06
N ARG A 94 -5.32 -5.48 -28.88
CA ARG A 94 -4.64 -6.35 -29.87
C ARG A 94 -3.51 -5.68 -30.70
N ASN A 95 -3.03 -4.53 -30.25
CA ASN A 95 -2.07 -3.65 -30.90
C ASN A 95 -0.86 -3.46 -29.97
N SER A 96 0.33 -3.31 -30.56
CA SER A 96 1.51 -2.84 -29.83
C SER A 96 1.32 -1.37 -29.46
N MET A 97 0.72 -1.10 -28.31
CA MET A 97 0.62 0.25 -27.74
C MET A 97 1.91 0.62 -26.98
N LEU A 98 2.25 1.91 -27.02
CA LEU A 98 3.25 2.50 -26.12
C LEU A 98 2.80 2.33 -24.66
N GLU A 99 3.77 2.17 -23.77
CA GLU A 99 3.54 1.90 -22.35
C GLU A 99 2.68 2.98 -21.68
N ASP A 100 2.90 4.25 -22.03
CA ASP A 100 2.15 5.38 -21.47
C ASP A 100 0.65 5.31 -21.78
N HIS A 101 0.29 5.00 -23.03
CA HIS A 101 -1.11 4.89 -23.43
C HIS A 101 -1.79 3.66 -22.79
N LEU A 102 -1.06 2.55 -22.65
CA LEU A 102 -1.56 1.35 -21.99
C LEU A 102 -1.79 1.58 -20.50
N ASN A 103 -0.88 2.31 -19.84
CA ASN A 103 -0.99 2.66 -18.43
C ASN A 103 -2.19 3.59 -18.19
N GLY A 104 -2.38 4.62 -19.03
CA GLY A 104 -3.54 5.51 -18.96
C GLY A 104 -4.86 4.76 -19.10
N LEU A 105 -5.01 3.91 -20.13
CA LEU A 105 -6.21 3.10 -20.32
C LEU A 105 -6.47 2.12 -19.16
N THR A 106 -5.41 1.53 -18.61
CA THR A 106 -5.53 0.61 -17.47
C THR A 106 -5.98 1.36 -16.23
N LEU A 107 -5.46 2.57 -15.99
CA LEU A 107 -5.84 3.41 -14.86
C LEU A 107 -7.34 3.77 -14.93
N LEU A 108 -7.81 4.18 -16.12
CA LEU A 108 -9.24 4.42 -16.39
C LEU A 108 -10.10 3.17 -16.19
N ALA A 109 -9.60 2.00 -16.60
CA ALA A 109 -10.34 0.75 -16.49
C ALA A 109 -10.41 0.21 -15.04
N VAL A 110 -9.43 0.54 -14.19
CA VAL A 110 -9.40 0.19 -12.77
C VAL A 110 -10.29 1.13 -11.95
N HIS A 111 -10.19 2.44 -12.19
CA HIS A 111 -10.90 3.49 -11.45
C HIS A 111 -12.17 3.96 -12.17
N LYS A 112 -13.10 3.04 -12.43
CA LYS A 112 -14.38 3.36 -13.10
C LYS A 112 -15.35 4.16 -12.24
N ASP A 113 -15.04 4.27 -10.95
CA ASP A 113 -15.75 5.05 -9.94
C ASP A 113 -15.53 6.56 -10.10
N ILE A 114 -14.53 6.98 -10.85
CA ILE A 114 -14.30 8.38 -11.20
C ILE A 114 -15.07 8.68 -12.48
N SER A 115 -16.13 9.49 -12.37
CA SER A 115 -16.89 9.96 -13.53
C SER A 115 -16.12 11.05 -14.26
N ILE A 116 -15.59 10.74 -15.42
CA ILE A 116 -14.89 11.69 -16.28
C ILE A 116 -15.88 12.11 -17.36
N THR A 117 -16.25 13.38 -17.39
CA THR A 117 -17.13 13.91 -18.43
C THR A 117 -16.32 14.26 -19.68
N PRO A 118 -16.89 14.10 -20.89
CA PRO A 118 -16.20 14.49 -22.11
C PRO A 118 -15.80 15.97 -22.13
N ASP A 119 -16.60 16.84 -21.51
CA ASP A 119 -16.34 18.28 -21.43
C ASP A 119 -15.09 18.60 -20.60
N GLU A 120 -14.88 17.92 -19.47
CA GLU A 120 -13.65 18.07 -18.66
C GLU A 120 -12.40 17.62 -19.42
N VAL A 121 -12.50 16.54 -20.19
CA VAL A 121 -11.38 16.07 -21.02
C VAL A 121 -11.08 17.08 -22.13
N LEU A 122 -12.11 17.67 -22.74
CA LEU A 122 -11.94 18.67 -23.79
C LEU A 122 -11.32 19.96 -23.25
N ASP A 123 -11.71 20.39 -22.05
CA ASP A 123 -11.13 21.56 -21.38
C ASP A 123 -9.64 21.32 -21.07
N GLU A 124 -9.30 20.19 -20.45
CA GLU A 124 -7.91 19.81 -20.14
C GLU A 124 -7.06 19.70 -21.42
N MET A 125 -7.57 19.05 -22.47
CA MET A 125 -6.90 18.93 -23.77
C MET A 125 -6.79 20.27 -24.52
N SER A 126 -7.59 21.28 -24.16
CA SER A 126 -7.52 22.62 -24.74
C SER A 126 -6.44 23.50 -24.10
N MET A 127 -6.02 23.16 -22.86
CA MET A 127 -4.94 23.86 -22.16
C MET A 127 -3.56 23.52 -22.72
N GLU A 128 -3.41 22.33 -23.32
CA GLU A 128 -2.19 21.92 -24.03
C GLU A 128 -2.22 22.44 -25.49
N PRO A 129 -1.23 23.25 -25.94
CA PRO A 129 -1.19 23.72 -27.31
C PRO A 129 -0.89 22.55 -28.25
N ARG A 130 -1.94 22.00 -28.87
CA ARG A 130 -1.81 21.04 -29.96
C ARG A 130 -0.99 21.69 -31.07
N LYS A 131 0.25 21.24 -31.30
CA LYS A 131 0.97 21.49 -32.55
C LYS A 131 0.23 20.78 -33.69
N LEU A 132 -0.87 21.36 -34.13
CA LEU A 132 -1.50 21.03 -35.40
C LEU A 132 -0.92 22.02 -36.42
N ASP A 133 0.21 21.65 -37.03
CA ASP A 133 0.67 22.31 -38.24
C ASP A 133 -0.31 21.93 -39.37
N LEU A 134 -1.42 22.65 -39.44
CA LEU A 134 -2.29 22.64 -40.61
C LEU A 134 -1.62 23.48 -41.68
N ILE A 135 -0.67 22.86 -42.39
CA ILE A 135 -0.14 23.40 -43.64
C ILE A 135 -1.28 23.25 -44.67
N LEU A 136 -1.88 24.38 -45.05
CA LEU A 136 -2.89 24.48 -46.12
C LEU A 136 -2.23 24.68 -47.48
#